data_AF-A0A537B1F2-F1
#
_entry.id   AF-A0A537B1F2-F1
#
_cell.length_a   1.000
_cell.length_b   1.000
_cell.length_c   1.000
_cell.angle_alpha   90.00
_cell.angle_beta   90.00
_cell.angle_gamma   90.00
#
_symmetry.space_group_name_H-M   'P 1'
#
loop_
_entity.id
_entity.type
_entity.pdbx_description
1 polymer ?
#
loop_
_entity_poly.entity_id
_entity_poly.type
_entity_poly.pdbx_seq_one_letter_code
_entity_poly.pdbx_strand_id
1 'polypeptide(L)'
;MDPSQPDELLTIAEKSGFRRTGRTDEVARLCAGYAKAWPQHVRVLEFGRSAEGRPMLALLVCRKDPRTVPLLMIQAGIHPGESDGKDAGFIALRELLSGAAAHRALEQVAVLFVPAFNVDGHERFGRWNRPNQNGPEETGWRTTAQNLNLNRDYTKADAPEMQALLRLVNEWDPLVFADLHVTDGANFEPDVSIQVEPINQGDPNLYDSGRQLRDSLIDRLAAKGSIPLPFYPDLARIDDPTSGFLLSVYSPRFSTGYFPARNRFAVLVETHSWKDYATRVRVTRNAIVGLAELVAEHGSAWQRTAKRADSDAARLVGSETPLDYSSGWRETGKVGKDAAEPATDEGHLIDFRGYAYTRTISPISGALVTTYDPQTPQIWRVPFRDRVKPSLLATVPHAYIVPPAYAEIMAAKLDLHGIRFELVERVIRDSTVEAFRATRVTFSKIPFEGRFRAE
;
A
#
# COMPACT_ATOMS: atom_id res chain seq x y z
N MET A 1 -13.75 -23.80 -15.02
CA MET A 1 -14.59 -22.61 -15.19
C MET A 1 -16.04 -23.03 -15.12
N ASP A 2 -16.87 -22.32 -14.37
CA ASP A 2 -18.32 -22.52 -14.35
C ASP A 2 -18.90 -22.00 -15.68
N PRO A 3 -19.55 -22.85 -16.51
CA PRO A 3 -20.07 -22.47 -17.83
C PRO A 3 -21.26 -21.49 -17.78
N SER A 4 -21.72 -21.08 -16.61
CA SER A 4 -22.82 -20.11 -16.45
C SER A 4 -22.39 -18.63 -16.40
N GLN A 5 -21.09 -18.33 -16.40
CA GLN A 5 -20.60 -16.95 -16.24
C GLN A 5 -20.56 -16.20 -17.59
N PRO A 6 -21.12 -14.96 -17.68
CA PRO A 6 -21.00 -14.16 -18.88
C PRO A 6 -19.53 -13.85 -19.18
N ASP A 7 -19.07 -14.20 -20.38
CA ASP A 7 -17.68 -13.95 -20.84
C ASP A 7 -17.27 -12.47 -20.73
N GLU A 8 -18.25 -11.56 -20.67
CA GLU A 8 -18.08 -10.11 -20.46
C GLU A 8 -17.54 -9.73 -19.06
N LEU A 9 -17.62 -10.61 -18.05
CA LEU A 9 -17.18 -10.33 -16.67
C LEU A 9 -15.86 -10.98 -16.29
N LEU A 10 -15.27 -11.77 -17.20
CA LEU A 10 -13.99 -12.43 -16.99
C LEU A 10 -12.82 -11.50 -17.39
N THR A 11 -11.74 -11.57 -16.62
CA THR A 11 -10.48 -10.90 -16.98
C THR A 11 -9.73 -11.68 -18.06
N ILE A 12 -8.82 -11.03 -18.78
CA ILE A 12 -7.91 -11.63 -19.75
C ILE A 12 -7.00 -12.64 -19.03
N ALA A 13 -6.65 -12.40 -17.76
CA ALA A 13 -5.95 -13.39 -16.96
C ALA A 13 -6.76 -14.69 -16.86
N GLU A 14 -8.03 -14.62 -16.47
CA GLU A 14 -8.89 -15.81 -16.41
C GLU A 14 -9.02 -16.51 -17.77
N LYS A 15 -9.30 -15.74 -18.83
CA LYS A 15 -9.46 -16.26 -20.20
C LYS A 15 -8.20 -16.90 -20.76
N SER A 16 -7.02 -16.46 -20.32
CA SER A 16 -5.72 -16.96 -20.81
C SER A 16 -5.11 -18.08 -19.96
N GLY A 17 -5.77 -18.45 -18.85
CA GLY A 17 -5.19 -19.35 -17.85
C GLY A 17 -4.03 -18.70 -17.09
N PHE A 18 -4.16 -17.41 -16.77
CA PHE A 18 -3.19 -16.58 -16.04
C PHE A 18 -1.82 -16.46 -16.73
N ARG A 19 -1.80 -16.47 -18.06
CA ARG A 19 -0.58 -16.18 -18.85
C ARG A 19 -0.44 -14.71 -19.21
N ARG A 20 -1.57 -14.01 -19.35
CA ARG A 20 -1.63 -12.60 -19.75
C ARG A 20 -2.43 -11.80 -18.73
N THR A 21 -2.29 -10.48 -18.75
CA THR A 21 -3.21 -9.56 -18.07
C THR A 21 -3.71 -8.52 -19.07
N GLY A 22 -4.90 -7.97 -18.87
CA GLY A 22 -5.47 -6.96 -19.77
C GLY A 22 -4.95 -5.55 -19.51
N ARG A 23 -5.23 -4.65 -20.46
CA ARG A 23 -4.89 -3.22 -20.44
C ARG A 23 -6.04 -2.39 -19.83
N THR A 24 -5.96 -1.06 -19.90
CA THR A 24 -7.01 -0.18 -19.34
C THR A 24 -8.36 -0.28 -20.06
N ASP A 25 -8.39 -0.75 -21.31
CA ASP A 25 -9.61 -1.08 -22.04
C ASP A 25 -10.42 -2.20 -21.37
N GLU A 26 -9.73 -3.22 -20.85
CA GLU A 26 -10.34 -4.25 -20.02
C GLU A 26 -10.91 -3.66 -18.74
N VAL A 27 -10.19 -2.76 -18.08
CA VAL A 27 -10.68 -2.11 -16.85
C VAL A 27 -11.99 -1.37 -17.12
N ALA A 28 -12.06 -0.59 -18.20
CA ALA A 28 -13.28 0.12 -18.60
C ALA A 28 -14.42 -0.86 -18.92
N ARG A 29 -14.13 -1.91 -19.71
CA ARG A 29 -15.10 -2.98 -20.05
C ARG A 29 -15.65 -3.66 -18.81
N LEU A 30 -14.79 -4.07 -17.88
CA LEU A 30 -15.20 -4.77 -16.67
C LEU A 30 -15.96 -3.83 -15.73
N CYS A 31 -15.55 -2.58 -15.56
CA CYS A 31 -16.30 -1.64 -14.73
C CYS A 31 -17.74 -1.46 -15.26
N ALA A 32 -17.90 -1.27 -16.57
CA ALA A 32 -19.20 -1.18 -17.21
C ALA A 32 -20.00 -2.50 -17.08
N GLY A 33 -19.35 -3.65 -17.29
CA GLY A 33 -19.96 -4.96 -17.16
C GLY A 33 -20.51 -5.24 -15.76
N TYR A 34 -19.75 -4.92 -14.71
CA TYR A 34 -20.18 -5.14 -13.32
C TYR A 34 -21.35 -4.22 -12.94
N ALA A 35 -21.31 -2.95 -13.37
CA ALA A 35 -22.45 -2.04 -13.17
C ALA A 35 -23.71 -2.48 -13.92
N LYS A 36 -23.57 -3.06 -15.12
CA LYS A 36 -24.69 -3.64 -15.88
C LYS A 36 -25.25 -4.90 -15.22
N ALA A 37 -24.40 -5.77 -14.70
CA ALA A 37 -24.82 -7.02 -14.05
C ALA A 37 -25.45 -6.80 -12.66
N TRP A 38 -24.99 -5.79 -11.92
CA TRP A 38 -25.47 -5.46 -10.57
C TRP A 38 -25.79 -3.97 -10.40
N PRO A 39 -26.76 -3.40 -11.16
CA PRO A 39 -27.01 -1.96 -11.21
C PRO A 39 -27.51 -1.37 -9.88
N GLN A 40 -28.07 -2.20 -9.00
CA GLN A 40 -28.51 -1.78 -7.66
C GLN A 40 -27.38 -1.76 -6.63
N HIS A 41 -26.24 -2.38 -6.93
CA HIS A 41 -25.17 -2.62 -5.95
C HIS A 41 -23.80 -2.11 -6.39
N VAL A 42 -23.63 -1.76 -7.66
CA VAL A 42 -22.36 -1.35 -8.24
C VAL A 42 -22.50 0.00 -8.92
N ARG A 43 -21.63 0.94 -8.54
CA ARG A 43 -21.49 2.25 -9.19
C ARG A 43 -20.07 2.40 -9.72
N VAL A 44 -19.94 2.81 -10.98
CA VAL A 44 -18.66 3.23 -11.56
C VAL A 44 -18.41 4.68 -11.21
N LEU A 45 -17.22 5.01 -10.73
CA LEU A 45 -16.77 6.35 -10.47
C LEU A 45 -15.58 6.67 -11.39
N GLU A 46 -15.66 7.74 -12.18
CA GLU A 46 -14.47 8.40 -12.72
C GLU A 46 -14.00 9.40 -11.66
N PHE A 47 -12.88 9.11 -10.99
CA PHE A 47 -12.41 9.92 -9.86
C PHE A 47 -11.32 10.92 -10.23
N GLY A 48 -10.89 10.91 -11.49
CA GLY A 48 -9.93 11.85 -12.03
C GLY A 48 -9.39 11.42 -13.38
N ARG A 49 -8.38 12.15 -13.83
CA ARG A 49 -7.65 11.86 -15.06
C ARG A 49 -6.15 11.93 -14.80
N SER A 50 -5.41 11.08 -15.48
CA SER A 50 -3.94 11.04 -15.44
C SER A 50 -3.30 12.22 -16.18
N ALA A 51 -1.97 12.30 -16.15
CA ALA A 51 -1.21 13.31 -16.87
C ALA A 51 -1.46 13.28 -18.39
N GLU A 52 -1.64 12.10 -18.98
CA GLU A 52 -2.02 11.94 -20.40
C GLU A 52 -3.54 12.00 -20.64
N GLY A 53 -4.33 12.35 -19.63
CA GLY A 53 -5.78 12.57 -19.75
C GLY A 53 -6.64 11.31 -19.73
N ARG A 54 -6.08 10.14 -19.38
CA ARG A 54 -6.83 8.87 -19.30
C ARG A 54 -7.76 8.86 -18.09
N PRO A 55 -8.99 8.35 -18.22
CA PRO A 55 -9.93 8.27 -17.11
C PRO A 55 -9.43 7.29 -16.05
N MET A 56 -9.50 7.71 -14.80
CA MET A 56 -9.20 6.87 -13.65
C MET A 56 -10.51 6.38 -13.04
N LEU A 57 -10.72 5.05 -13.04
CA LEU A 57 -11.98 4.42 -12.68
C LEU A 57 -11.90 3.71 -11.33
N ALA A 58 -13.02 3.71 -10.60
CA ALA A 58 -13.23 2.90 -9.43
C ALA A 58 -14.62 2.25 -9.45
N LEU A 59 -14.75 1.11 -8.77
CA LEU A 59 -16.04 0.46 -8.50
C LEU A 59 -16.41 0.65 -7.03
N LEU A 60 -17.55 1.27 -6.78
CA LEU A 60 -18.17 1.31 -5.45
C LEU A 60 -19.24 0.22 -5.38
N VAL A 61 -19.03 -0.74 -4.48
CA VAL A 61 -19.85 -1.94 -4.33
C VAL A 61 -20.46 -1.99 -2.93
N CYS A 62 -21.79 -1.99 -2.82
CA CYS A 62 -22.49 -2.10 -1.54
C CYS A 62 -23.93 -2.61 -1.73
N ARG A 63 -24.47 -3.39 -0.78
CA ARG A 63 -25.90 -3.75 -0.78
C ARG A 63 -26.78 -2.77 0.01
N LYS A 64 -26.18 -1.84 0.75
CA LYS A 64 -26.83 -0.75 1.49
C LYS A 64 -26.34 0.61 0.98
N ASP A 65 -26.66 1.68 1.72
CA ASP A 65 -26.02 2.96 1.53
C ASP A 65 -24.55 2.90 2.00
N PRO A 66 -23.56 3.11 1.11
CA PRO A 66 -22.14 3.10 1.46
C PRO A 66 -21.74 4.17 2.49
N ARG A 67 -22.59 5.17 2.76
CA ARG A 67 -22.37 6.18 3.82
C ARG A 67 -22.73 5.68 5.23
N THR A 68 -23.49 4.59 5.32
CA THR A 68 -24.03 4.07 6.59
C THR A 68 -23.26 2.87 7.14
N VAL A 69 -22.32 2.34 6.37
CA VAL A 69 -21.52 1.17 6.71
C VAL A 69 -20.02 1.51 6.65
N PRO A 70 -19.16 0.76 7.35
CA PRO A 70 -17.72 0.82 7.13
C PRO A 70 -17.34 0.64 5.65
N LEU A 71 -16.35 1.41 5.20
CA LEU A 71 -15.83 1.35 3.84
C LEU A 71 -14.44 0.72 3.82
N LEU A 72 -14.30 -0.34 3.02
CA LEU A 72 -13.04 -0.96 2.63
C LEU A 72 -12.63 -0.41 1.25
N MET A 73 -11.55 0.36 1.19
CA MET A 73 -10.95 0.77 -0.08
C MET A 73 -9.84 -0.20 -0.46
N ILE A 74 -9.79 -0.61 -1.72
CA ILE A 74 -8.79 -1.52 -2.28
C ILE A 74 -8.16 -0.82 -3.47
N GLN A 75 -6.83 -0.68 -3.44
CA GLN A 75 -6.05 -0.10 -4.51
C GLN A 75 -5.18 -1.17 -5.15
N ALA A 76 -5.23 -1.23 -6.48
CA ALA A 76 -4.34 -2.04 -7.30
C ALA A 76 -3.66 -1.19 -8.36
N GLY A 77 -2.55 -1.71 -8.90
CA GLY A 77 -1.87 -1.10 -10.04
C GLY A 77 -1.28 0.27 -9.75
N ILE A 78 -0.92 0.57 -8.51
CA ILE A 78 -0.04 1.72 -8.20
C ILE A 78 1.34 1.52 -8.87
N HIS A 79 1.80 0.27 -8.90
CA HIS A 79 2.86 -0.24 -9.75
C HIS A 79 2.26 -1.21 -10.77
N PRO A 80 2.03 -0.79 -12.02
CA PRO A 80 1.33 -1.60 -13.01
C PRO A 80 1.99 -2.95 -13.37
N GLY A 81 3.28 -3.13 -13.05
CA GLY A 81 4.01 -4.41 -13.10
C GLY A 81 3.47 -5.50 -12.16
N GLU A 82 2.67 -5.08 -11.17
CA GLU A 82 2.07 -5.85 -10.07
C GLU A 82 0.59 -6.07 -10.36
N SER A 83 0.29 -6.65 -11.53
CA SER A 83 -1.07 -6.69 -12.07
C SER A 83 -2.02 -7.64 -11.35
N ASP A 84 -1.53 -8.47 -10.41
CA ASP A 84 -2.34 -9.45 -9.70
C ASP A 84 -3.44 -8.82 -8.85
N GLY A 85 -3.20 -7.65 -8.25
CA GLY A 85 -4.23 -6.90 -7.52
C GLY A 85 -5.43 -6.51 -8.39
N LYS A 86 -5.18 -6.14 -9.65
CA LYS A 86 -6.24 -5.77 -10.60
C LYS A 86 -7.11 -6.99 -10.91
N ASP A 87 -6.48 -8.08 -11.35
CA ASP A 87 -7.18 -9.28 -11.77
C ASP A 87 -7.88 -9.97 -10.58
N ALA A 88 -7.21 -10.04 -9.43
CA ALA A 88 -7.78 -10.56 -8.19
C ALA A 88 -8.98 -9.74 -7.70
N GLY A 89 -8.92 -8.42 -7.80
CA GLY A 89 -10.01 -7.55 -7.35
C GLY A 89 -11.29 -7.74 -8.14
N PHE A 90 -11.20 -7.88 -9.47
CA PHE A 90 -12.39 -8.23 -10.27
C PHE A 90 -12.96 -9.59 -9.87
N ILE A 91 -12.11 -10.63 -9.77
CA ILE A 91 -12.55 -11.97 -9.35
C ILE A 91 -13.25 -11.91 -7.99
N ALA A 92 -12.62 -11.28 -6.99
CA ALA A 92 -13.15 -11.17 -5.64
C ALA A 92 -14.49 -10.41 -5.61
N LEU A 93 -14.59 -9.25 -6.28
CA LEU A 93 -15.84 -8.50 -6.34
C LEU A 93 -16.97 -9.31 -6.98
N ARG A 94 -16.67 -10.09 -8.03
CA ARG A 94 -17.66 -10.96 -8.68
C ARG A 94 -18.24 -11.97 -7.71
N GLU A 95 -17.39 -12.58 -6.89
CA GLU A 95 -17.78 -13.61 -5.93
C GLU A 95 -18.48 -13.02 -4.70
N LEU A 96 -18.10 -11.82 -4.28
CA LEU A 96 -18.83 -11.06 -3.24
C LEU A 96 -20.25 -10.70 -3.71
N LEU A 97 -20.37 -10.24 -4.96
CA LEU A 97 -21.65 -9.81 -5.55
C LEU A 97 -22.59 -11.00 -5.80
N SER A 98 -22.07 -12.10 -6.35
CA SER A 98 -22.84 -13.32 -6.60
C SER A 98 -23.15 -14.12 -5.33
N GLY A 99 -22.46 -13.82 -4.22
CA GLY A 99 -22.57 -14.57 -2.97
C GLY A 99 -21.79 -15.89 -2.95
N ALA A 100 -20.92 -16.13 -3.94
CA ALA A 100 -20.03 -17.28 -3.99
C ALA A 100 -18.92 -17.22 -2.91
N ALA A 101 -18.61 -16.03 -2.40
CA ALA A 101 -17.68 -15.82 -1.28
C ALA A 101 -18.19 -14.75 -0.31
N ALA A 102 -17.80 -14.85 0.96
CA ALA A 102 -18.18 -13.94 2.05
C ALA A 102 -19.68 -13.62 2.06
N HIS A 103 -20.51 -14.66 2.14
CA HIS A 103 -21.96 -14.54 2.04
C HIS A 103 -22.48 -13.47 3.01
N ARG A 104 -23.19 -12.47 2.46
CA ARG A 104 -23.76 -11.30 3.16
C ARG A 104 -22.77 -10.25 3.68
N ALA A 105 -21.46 -10.37 3.43
CA ALA A 105 -20.51 -9.34 3.84
C ALA A 105 -20.90 -7.95 3.31
N LEU A 106 -21.30 -7.84 2.04
CA LEU A 106 -21.74 -6.57 1.42
C LEU A 106 -23.01 -5.94 2.04
N GLU A 107 -23.69 -6.62 2.98
CA GLU A 107 -24.77 -6.01 3.79
C GLU A 107 -24.22 -5.19 4.96
N GLN A 108 -22.94 -5.34 5.31
CA GLN A 108 -22.28 -4.70 6.45
C GLN A 108 -21.04 -3.90 6.06
N VAL A 109 -20.53 -4.04 4.84
CA VAL A 109 -19.38 -3.28 4.32
C VAL A 109 -19.69 -2.73 2.92
N ALA A 110 -19.16 -1.56 2.62
CA ALA A 110 -19.00 -1.05 1.27
C ALA A 110 -17.56 -1.28 0.80
N VAL A 111 -17.37 -1.66 -0.46
CA VAL A 111 -16.05 -1.85 -1.07
C VAL A 111 -15.83 -0.81 -2.16
N LEU A 112 -14.76 -0.03 -2.08
CA LEU A 112 -14.31 0.91 -3.10
C LEU A 112 -13.03 0.38 -3.76
N PHE A 113 -13.14 -0.13 -4.97
CA PHE A 113 -12.02 -0.77 -5.68
C PHE A 113 -11.47 0.13 -6.78
N VAL A 114 -10.17 0.46 -6.70
CA VAL A 114 -9.39 1.15 -7.73
C VAL A 114 -8.52 0.10 -8.46
N PRO A 115 -8.97 -0.43 -9.62
CA PRO A 115 -8.30 -1.54 -10.31
C PRO A 115 -6.93 -1.20 -10.92
N ALA A 116 -6.75 0.04 -11.39
CA ALA A 116 -5.52 0.48 -12.02
C ALA A 116 -5.28 1.94 -11.64
N PHE A 117 -4.48 2.16 -10.59
CA PHE A 117 -4.24 3.51 -10.09
C PHE A 117 -3.29 4.31 -11.01
N ASN A 118 -2.14 3.73 -11.37
CA ASN A 118 -1.21 4.33 -12.33
C ASN A 118 -1.61 3.97 -13.77
N VAL A 119 -2.68 4.59 -14.28
CA VAL A 119 -3.25 4.28 -15.60
C VAL A 119 -2.28 4.55 -16.76
N ASP A 120 -1.42 5.57 -16.66
CA ASP A 120 -0.45 5.88 -17.71
C ASP A 120 0.72 4.87 -17.72
N GLY A 121 1.21 4.50 -16.54
CA GLY A 121 2.18 3.41 -16.41
C GLY A 121 1.62 2.08 -16.90
N HIS A 122 0.33 1.84 -16.68
CA HIS A 122 -0.37 0.62 -17.10
C HIS A 122 -0.41 0.47 -18.63
N GLU A 123 -0.46 1.57 -19.36
CA GLU A 123 -0.44 1.57 -20.83
C GLU A 123 0.96 1.51 -21.44
N ARG A 124 2.02 1.72 -20.64
CA ARG A 124 3.39 1.40 -21.03
C ARG A 124 3.62 -0.10 -20.84
N PHE A 125 2.99 -0.87 -21.72
CA PHE A 125 2.85 -2.32 -21.64
C PHE A 125 3.98 -3.03 -22.39
N GLY A 126 4.63 -4.02 -21.76
CA GLY A 126 5.71 -4.76 -22.41
C GLY A 126 6.27 -5.92 -21.58
N ARG A 127 6.95 -6.83 -22.28
CA ARG A 127 7.47 -8.10 -21.76
C ARG A 127 8.55 -7.95 -20.68
N TRP A 128 9.36 -6.91 -20.78
CA TRP A 128 10.57 -6.74 -19.95
C TRP A 128 10.41 -5.68 -18.86
N ASN A 129 9.18 -5.28 -18.57
CA ASN A 129 8.90 -4.24 -17.59
C ASN A 129 9.13 -4.70 -16.14
N ARG A 130 9.12 -6.01 -15.88
CA ARG A 130 9.44 -6.58 -14.56
C ARG A 130 10.23 -7.89 -14.66
N PRO A 131 11.54 -7.85 -14.95
CA PRO A 131 12.36 -9.04 -15.18
C PRO A 131 12.59 -9.90 -13.93
N ASN A 132 12.42 -9.33 -12.73
CA ASN A 132 12.66 -10.01 -11.45
C ASN A 132 11.39 -10.63 -10.85
N GLN A 133 10.36 -10.87 -11.67
CA GLN A 133 9.09 -11.45 -11.25
C GLN A 133 8.68 -12.55 -12.22
N ASN A 134 8.07 -13.63 -11.70
CA ASN A 134 7.36 -14.62 -12.49
C ASN A 134 5.96 -14.09 -12.91
N GLY A 135 5.95 -13.09 -13.78
CA GLY A 135 4.77 -12.30 -14.18
C GLY A 135 3.94 -12.88 -15.33
N PRO A 136 2.83 -12.19 -15.69
CA PRO A 136 2.24 -12.37 -17.02
C PRO A 136 3.25 -12.02 -18.11
N GLU A 137 2.99 -12.50 -19.34
CA GLU A 137 3.85 -12.32 -20.52
C GLU A 137 4.23 -10.86 -20.79
N GLU A 138 3.32 -9.93 -20.51
CA GLU A 138 3.50 -8.49 -20.62
C GLU A 138 2.80 -7.80 -19.45
N THR A 139 3.34 -6.67 -19.01
CA THR A 139 2.79 -5.91 -17.88
C THR A 139 3.10 -4.42 -18.03
N GLY A 140 2.52 -3.58 -17.18
CA GLY A 140 2.75 -2.13 -17.23
C GLY A 140 4.08 -1.70 -16.58
N TRP A 141 4.39 -0.40 -16.69
CA TRP A 141 5.61 0.21 -16.16
C TRP A 141 5.38 0.86 -14.79
N ARG A 142 6.38 0.76 -13.90
CA ARG A 142 6.29 1.14 -12.47
C ARG A 142 5.86 2.59 -12.22
N THR A 143 6.38 3.55 -12.99
CA THR A 143 6.14 4.99 -12.76
C THR A 143 5.00 5.53 -13.62
N THR A 144 4.55 6.76 -13.38
CA THR A 144 3.60 7.50 -14.25
C THR A 144 4.27 8.01 -15.53
N ALA A 145 3.52 8.55 -16.49
CA ALA A 145 4.09 9.17 -17.71
C ALA A 145 5.20 10.19 -17.41
N GLN A 146 5.10 10.89 -16.28
CA GLN A 146 6.07 11.88 -15.79
C GLN A 146 7.26 11.26 -15.03
N ASN A 147 7.38 9.94 -15.00
CA ASN A 147 8.36 9.17 -14.23
C ASN A 147 8.28 9.37 -12.71
N LEU A 148 7.10 9.65 -12.18
CA LEU A 148 6.84 9.69 -10.74
C LEU A 148 6.41 8.31 -10.23
N ASN A 149 6.91 7.90 -9.07
CA ASN A 149 6.49 6.71 -8.37
C ASN A 149 5.38 7.08 -7.39
N LEU A 150 4.14 6.70 -7.72
CA LEU A 150 2.96 7.00 -6.89
C LEU A 150 3.09 6.43 -5.48
N ASN A 151 3.79 5.30 -5.28
CA ASN A 151 4.04 4.72 -3.95
C ASN A 151 5.12 5.49 -3.16
N ARG A 152 5.40 6.75 -3.50
CA ARG A 152 6.21 7.71 -2.75
C ARG A 152 5.58 9.11 -2.74
N ASP A 153 4.37 9.22 -3.27
CA ASP A 153 3.74 10.50 -3.59
C ASP A 153 2.57 10.83 -2.65
N TYR A 154 2.20 9.99 -1.68
CA TYR A 154 0.99 10.20 -0.86
C TYR A 154 0.93 11.55 -0.16
N THR A 155 2.02 11.99 0.48
CA THR A 155 2.11 13.32 1.13
C THR A 155 2.58 14.41 0.17
N LYS A 156 3.41 14.04 -0.82
CA LYS A 156 3.96 14.99 -1.79
C LYS A 156 2.88 15.48 -2.76
N ALA A 157 2.02 14.57 -3.22
CA ALA A 157 0.89 14.76 -4.12
C ALA A 157 1.24 15.56 -5.38
N ASP A 158 2.37 15.24 -6.02
CA ASP A 158 2.82 15.93 -7.23
C ASP A 158 2.17 15.35 -8.49
N ALA A 159 1.86 14.05 -8.51
CA ALA A 159 1.21 13.41 -9.65
C ALA A 159 -0.31 13.71 -9.67
N PRO A 160 -0.91 14.02 -10.84
CA PRO A 160 -2.36 14.23 -10.94
C PRO A 160 -3.16 13.01 -10.51
N GLU A 161 -2.63 11.80 -10.71
CA GLU A 161 -3.21 10.55 -10.21
C GLU A 161 -3.34 10.57 -8.68
N MET A 162 -2.26 10.92 -7.97
CA MET A 162 -2.28 11.00 -6.52
C MET A 162 -3.25 12.06 -6.02
N GLN A 163 -3.27 13.23 -6.66
CA GLN A 163 -4.24 14.27 -6.32
C GLN A 163 -5.70 13.80 -6.49
N ALA A 164 -5.98 13.02 -7.53
CA ALA A 164 -7.29 12.42 -7.75
C ALA A 164 -7.63 11.38 -6.67
N LEU A 165 -6.68 10.51 -6.31
CA LEU A 165 -6.85 9.54 -5.22
C LEU A 165 -7.14 10.23 -3.89
N LEU A 166 -6.40 11.29 -3.55
CA LEU A 166 -6.59 12.02 -2.30
C LEU A 166 -7.98 12.67 -2.23
N ARG A 167 -8.49 13.22 -3.33
CA ARG A 167 -9.88 13.70 -3.41
C ARG A 167 -10.88 12.57 -3.20
N LEU A 168 -10.66 11.40 -3.80
CA LEU A 168 -11.50 10.22 -3.60
C LEU A 168 -11.47 9.75 -2.14
N VAL A 169 -10.30 9.73 -1.51
CA VAL A 169 -10.11 9.40 -0.09
C VAL A 169 -10.82 10.40 0.81
N ASN A 170 -10.74 11.70 0.53
CA ASN A 170 -11.46 12.73 1.30
C ASN A 170 -12.98 12.63 1.13
N GLU A 171 -13.45 12.29 -0.07
CA GLU A 171 -14.87 12.13 -0.36
C GLU A 171 -15.48 10.93 0.36
N TRP A 172 -14.77 9.81 0.43
CA TRP A 172 -15.32 8.54 0.91
C TRP A 172 -14.85 8.11 2.30
N ASP A 173 -13.73 8.66 2.80
CA ASP A 173 -13.15 8.39 4.12
C ASP A 173 -13.10 6.90 4.50
N PRO A 174 -12.32 6.08 3.78
CA PRO A 174 -12.28 4.64 4.00
C PRO A 174 -11.75 4.30 5.40
N LEU A 175 -12.43 3.38 6.09
CA LEU A 175 -11.99 2.87 7.38
C LEU A 175 -10.71 2.04 7.24
N VAL A 176 -10.71 1.15 6.25
CA VAL A 176 -9.58 0.26 5.92
C VAL A 176 -9.20 0.52 4.47
N PHE A 177 -7.92 0.76 4.24
CA PHE A 177 -7.30 0.87 2.93
C PHE A 177 -6.38 -0.32 2.70
N ALA A 178 -6.57 -1.06 1.61
CA ALA A 178 -5.71 -2.16 1.20
C ALA A 178 -4.92 -1.78 -0.06
N ASP A 179 -3.60 -1.81 0.05
CA ASP A 179 -2.67 -1.58 -1.05
C ASP A 179 -2.12 -2.92 -1.54
N LEU A 180 -2.38 -3.26 -2.80
CA LEU A 180 -2.04 -4.56 -3.37
C LEU A 180 -0.76 -4.47 -4.22
N HIS A 181 0.28 -5.16 -3.76
CA HIS A 181 1.63 -5.16 -4.32
C HIS A 181 2.19 -6.58 -4.45
N VAL A 182 3.40 -6.66 -5.00
CA VAL A 182 4.21 -7.88 -5.05
C VAL A 182 5.62 -7.55 -4.57
N THR A 183 6.16 -8.40 -3.70
CA THR A 183 7.50 -8.22 -3.10
C THR A 183 8.58 -8.13 -4.16
N ASP A 184 9.65 -7.39 -3.89
CA ASP A 184 10.93 -7.59 -4.56
C ASP A 184 11.85 -8.47 -3.70
N GLY A 185 12.95 -8.98 -4.27
CA GLY A 185 14.03 -9.61 -3.49
C GLY A 185 14.10 -11.15 -3.54
N ALA A 186 14.35 -11.75 -2.37
CA ALA A 186 14.77 -13.15 -2.22
C ALA A 186 13.68 -14.18 -2.54
N ASN A 187 14.09 -15.42 -2.82
CA ASN A 187 13.17 -16.54 -3.04
C ASN A 187 13.05 -17.40 -1.77
N PHE A 188 11.82 -17.61 -1.29
CA PHE A 188 11.52 -18.35 -0.06
C PHE A 188 10.14 -19.05 -0.14
N GLU A 189 9.81 -19.86 0.87
CA GLU A 189 8.56 -20.63 0.87
C GLU A 189 7.30 -19.76 1.02
N PRO A 190 7.24 -18.77 1.96
CA PRO A 190 6.10 -17.87 2.10
C PRO A 190 5.61 -17.25 0.78
N ASP A 191 4.29 -17.21 0.60
CA ASP A 191 3.66 -16.77 -0.65
C ASP A 191 3.07 -15.36 -0.59
N VAL A 192 2.90 -14.80 0.62
CA VAL A 192 2.41 -13.44 0.84
C VAL A 192 2.90 -12.89 2.17
N SER A 193 3.09 -11.58 2.25
CA SER A 193 3.20 -10.86 3.51
C SER A 193 2.04 -9.88 3.68
N ILE A 194 1.58 -9.75 4.92
CA ILE A 194 0.49 -8.88 5.34
C ILE A 194 1.05 -7.94 6.41
N GLN A 195 1.18 -6.68 6.05
CA GLN A 195 1.52 -5.62 7.00
C GLN A 195 0.28 -4.79 7.26
N VAL A 196 0.07 -4.42 8.53
CA VAL A 196 -1.02 -3.55 8.93
C VAL A 196 -0.50 -2.44 9.82
N GLU A 197 -0.96 -1.23 9.57
CA GLU A 197 -0.80 -0.10 10.46
C GLU A 197 -2.19 0.54 10.68
N PRO A 198 -2.48 1.16 11.83
CA PRO A 198 -1.60 1.37 12.98
C PRO A 198 -1.40 0.10 13.83
N ILE A 199 -0.14 -0.29 14.03
CA ILE A 199 0.36 -1.30 14.99
C ILE A 199 1.67 -0.80 15.63
N ASN A 200 2.49 -0.11 14.85
CA ASN A 200 3.78 0.46 15.28
C ASN A 200 3.80 1.99 15.21
N GLN A 201 2.92 2.60 14.42
CA GLN A 201 2.78 4.05 14.28
C GLN A 201 1.30 4.49 14.26
N GLY A 202 1.06 5.77 14.52
CA GLY A 202 -0.30 6.35 14.59
C GLY A 202 -0.85 6.35 16.02
N ASP A 203 -2.18 6.45 16.16
CA ASP A 203 -2.82 6.48 17.47
C ASP A 203 -2.75 5.10 18.16
N PRO A 204 -2.14 4.99 19.36
CA PRO A 204 -2.00 3.73 20.09
C PRO A 204 -3.33 3.02 20.43
N ASN A 205 -4.44 3.75 20.52
CA ASN A 205 -5.76 3.17 20.78
C ASN A 205 -6.26 2.30 19.62
N LEU A 206 -5.65 2.42 18.43
CA LEU A 206 -5.98 1.59 17.27
C LEU A 206 -5.12 0.34 17.16
N TYR A 207 -4.04 0.20 17.95
CA TYR A 207 -3.05 -0.88 17.77
C TYR A 207 -3.66 -2.27 17.97
N ASP A 208 -4.55 -2.43 18.95
CA ASP A 208 -5.20 -3.73 19.17
C ASP A 208 -6.15 -4.10 18.03
N SER A 209 -6.85 -3.11 17.45
CA SER A 209 -7.68 -3.31 16.25
C SER A 209 -6.82 -3.63 15.02
N GLY A 210 -5.65 -2.97 14.89
CA GLY A 210 -4.70 -3.24 13.83
C GLY A 210 -4.11 -4.65 13.91
N ARG A 211 -3.70 -5.10 15.10
CA ARG A 211 -3.23 -6.48 15.36
C ARG A 211 -4.33 -7.49 15.07
N GLN A 212 -5.56 -7.25 15.55
CA GLN A 212 -6.70 -8.10 15.26
C GLN A 212 -6.94 -8.23 13.75
N LEU A 213 -6.90 -7.12 13.00
CA LEU A 213 -7.05 -7.12 11.54
C LEU A 213 -5.94 -7.94 10.85
N ARG A 214 -4.67 -7.71 11.21
CA ARG A 214 -3.52 -8.43 10.63
C ARG A 214 -3.60 -9.93 10.90
N ASP A 215 -3.71 -10.29 12.17
CA ASP A 215 -3.57 -11.67 12.62
C ASP A 215 -4.77 -12.50 12.12
N SER A 216 -5.99 -11.94 12.16
CA SER A 216 -7.17 -12.64 11.61
C SER A 216 -7.10 -12.80 10.09
N LEU A 217 -6.52 -11.84 9.36
CA LEU A 217 -6.33 -11.98 7.91
C LEU A 217 -5.30 -13.06 7.59
N ILE A 218 -4.19 -13.09 8.33
CA ILE A 218 -3.16 -14.13 8.27
C ILE A 218 -3.78 -15.51 8.50
N ASP A 219 -4.59 -15.68 9.55
CA ASP A 219 -5.24 -16.94 9.86
C ASP A 219 -6.18 -17.40 8.73
N ARG A 220 -6.96 -16.47 8.15
CA ARG A 220 -7.84 -16.77 7.00
C ARG A 220 -7.08 -17.18 5.76
N LEU A 221 -5.92 -16.57 5.50
CA LEU A 221 -5.05 -16.94 4.37
C LEU A 221 -4.40 -18.31 4.61
N ALA A 222 -3.90 -18.57 5.82
CA ALA A 222 -3.34 -19.86 6.21
C ALA A 222 -4.38 -20.99 6.08
N ALA A 223 -5.63 -20.75 6.50
CA ALA A 223 -6.74 -21.69 6.34
C ALA A 223 -7.07 -22.01 4.86
N LYS A 224 -6.63 -21.17 3.93
CA LYS A 224 -6.75 -21.37 2.47
C LYS A 224 -5.46 -21.91 1.83
N GLY A 225 -4.50 -22.34 2.65
CA GLY A 225 -3.26 -23.00 2.21
C GLY A 225 -2.09 -22.07 1.92
N SER A 226 -2.21 -20.76 2.19
CA SER A 226 -1.07 -19.84 2.11
C SER A 226 -0.13 -19.99 3.29
N ILE A 227 1.10 -19.48 3.15
CA ILE A 227 2.10 -19.37 4.22
C ILE A 227 2.38 -17.88 4.42
N PRO A 228 1.44 -17.13 5.01
CA PRO A 228 1.55 -15.68 5.15
C PRO A 228 2.59 -15.27 6.21
N LEU A 229 3.25 -14.12 5.98
CA LEU A 229 4.14 -13.46 6.94
C LEU A 229 3.51 -12.21 7.55
N PRO A 230 3.75 -11.89 8.84
CA PRO A 230 3.25 -10.68 9.49
C PRO A 230 4.15 -9.44 9.30
N PHE A 231 5.16 -9.52 8.43
CA PHE A 231 6.13 -8.46 8.16
C PHE A 231 6.59 -8.50 6.69
N TYR A 232 7.10 -7.39 6.16
CA TYR A 232 7.71 -7.36 4.83
C TYR A 232 9.04 -8.12 4.83
N PRO A 233 9.22 -9.16 4.00
CA PRO A 233 10.43 -9.98 4.03
C PRO A 233 11.60 -9.34 3.25
N ASP A 234 11.93 -8.09 3.56
CA ASP A 234 13.13 -7.42 3.02
C ASP A 234 14.37 -7.81 3.83
N LEU A 235 15.41 -8.22 3.12
CA LEU A 235 16.66 -8.61 3.74
C LEU A 235 17.37 -7.37 4.29
N ALA A 236 17.89 -7.47 5.51
CA ALA A 236 18.59 -6.36 6.15
C ALA A 236 19.83 -5.89 5.35
N ARG A 237 20.45 -6.80 4.59
CA ARG A 237 21.44 -6.50 3.55
C ARG A 237 20.98 -7.09 2.22
N ILE A 238 21.13 -6.30 1.16
CA ILE A 238 20.69 -6.71 -0.17
C ILE A 238 21.42 -7.99 -0.57
N ASP A 239 20.64 -8.97 -1.04
CA ASP A 239 21.16 -10.23 -1.57
C ASP A 239 22.05 -11.01 -0.56
N ASP A 240 21.74 -10.91 0.73
CA ASP A 240 22.38 -11.68 1.79
C ASP A 240 21.33 -12.28 2.75
N PRO A 241 20.90 -13.54 2.51
CA PRO A 241 19.92 -14.21 3.38
C PRO A 241 20.36 -14.30 4.85
N THR A 242 21.67 -14.32 5.14
CA THR A 242 22.19 -14.43 6.51
C THR A 242 21.97 -13.15 7.34
N SER A 243 21.73 -12.02 6.68
CA SER A 243 21.46 -10.74 7.34
C SER A 243 20.13 -10.72 8.10
N GLY A 244 19.22 -11.64 7.74
CA GLY A 244 17.88 -11.74 8.27
C GLY A 244 17.00 -10.58 7.83
N PHE A 245 16.00 -10.23 8.64
CA PHE A 245 14.98 -9.27 8.27
C PHE A 245 14.92 -8.10 9.24
N LEU A 246 14.27 -7.04 8.78
CA LEU A 246 13.99 -5.88 9.61
C LEU A 246 12.58 -5.36 9.32
N LEU A 247 11.88 -4.99 10.39
CA LEU A 247 10.60 -4.30 10.30
C LEU A 247 10.84 -2.82 10.01
N SER A 248 10.22 -2.30 8.97
CA SER A 248 10.30 -0.89 8.59
C SER A 248 9.00 -0.17 8.93
N VAL A 249 9.09 0.97 9.61
CA VAL A 249 7.98 1.90 9.76
C VAL A 249 8.06 2.92 8.64
N TYR A 250 7.08 2.89 7.73
CA TYR A 250 7.09 3.73 6.55
C TYR A 250 6.50 5.11 6.84
N SER A 251 7.18 6.14 6.36
CA SER A 251 6.71 7.53 6.49
C SER A 251 5.40 7.76 5.70
N PRO A 252 4.67 8.86 5.96
CA PRO A 252 3.43 9.20 5.24
C PRO A 252 3.56 9.41 3.73
N ARG A 253 4.75 9.27 3.14
CA ARG A 253 4.92 9.22 1.68
C ARG A 253 4.41 7.91 1.06
N PHE A 254 4.18 6.87 1.87
CA PHE A 254 3.55 5.61 1.49
C PHE A 254 2.14 5.51 2.08
N SER A 255 1.32 4.63 1.51
CA SER A 255 -0.01 4.28 2.04
C SER A 255 0.05 3.82 3.50
N THR A 256 0.98 2.94 3.85
CA THR A 256 1.15 2.37 5.20
C THR A 256 1.61 3.37 6.26
N GLY A 257 2.08 4.55 5.88
CA GLY A 257 2.28 5.68 6.80
C GLY A 257 1.19 6.74 6.71
N TYR A 258 0.58 6.93 5.53
CA TYR A 258 -0.39 7.98 5.27
C TYR A 258 -1.74 7.75 5.96
N PHE A 259 -2.30 6.55 5.84
CA PHE A 259 -3.62 6.26 6.43
C PHE A 259 -3.59 6.20 7.96
N PRO A 260 -2.57 5.62 8.62
CA PRO A 260 -2.44 5.69 10.09
C PRO A 260 -2.30 7.12 10.61
N ALA A 261 -1.64 8.02 9.89
CA ALA A 261 -1.58 9.45 10.23
C ALA A 261 -2.96 10.14 10.17
N ARG A 262 -3.95 9.49 9.54
CA ARG A 262 -5.36 9.90 9.49
C ARG A 262 -6.26 9.00 10.35
N ASN A 263 -5.69 8.23 11.28
CA ASN A 263 -6.40 7.26 12.13
C ASN A 263 -7.24 6.26 11.33
N ARG A 264 -6.77 5.85 10.14
CA ARG A 264 -7.35 4.80 9.31
C ARG A 264 -6.41 3.63 9.23
N PHE A 265 -6.95 2.43 9.03
CA PHE A 265 -6.14 1.22 8.89
C PHE A 265 -5.58 1.13 7.46
N ALA A 266 -4.28 0.89 7.32
CA ALA A 266 -3.65 0.49 6.08
C ALA A 266 -3.27 -0.99 6.14
N VAL A 267 -3.55 -1.71 5.07
CA VAL A 267 -3.12 -3.10 4.87
C VAL A 267 -2.28 -3.14 3.60
N LEU A 268 -1.01 -3.52 3.72
CA LEU A 268 -0.15 -3.77 2.57
C LEU A 268 -0.10 -5.28 2.34
N VAL A 269 -0.64 -5.70 1.20
CA VAL A 269 -0.63 -7.08 0.73
C VAL A 269 0.48 -7.21 -0.30
N GLU A 270 1.45 -8.07 -0.02
CA GLU A 270 2.66 -8.21 -0.82
C GLU A 270 2.83 -9.68 -1.18
N THR A 271 2.34 -10.08 -2.36
CA THR A 271 2.51 -11.47 -2.81
C THR A 271 3.95 -11.72 -3.27
N HIS A 272 4.40 -12.96 -3.19
CA HIS A 272 5.80 -13.29 -3.45
C HIS A 272 6.10 -13.34 -4.96
N SER A 273 7.04 -12.51 -5.43
CA SER A 273 7.33 -12.31 -6.86
C SER A 273 7.80 -13.54 -7.63
N TRP A 274 8.31 -14.56 -6.95
CA TRP A 274 8.75 -15.81 -7.59
C TRP A 274 7.63 -16.84 -7.76
N LYS A 275 6.52 -16.72 -7.03
CA LYS A 275 5.34 -17.57 -7.24
C LYS A 275 4.74 -17.26 -8.60
N ASP A 276 4.13 -18.23 -9.26
CA ASP A 276 3.50 -18.01 -10.56
C ASP A 276 2.33 -17.01 -10.47
N TYR A 277 1.95 -16.43 -11.61
CA TYR A 277 0.92 -15.40 -11.65
C TYR A 277 -0.46 -15.89 -11.15
N ALA A 278 -0.84 -17.14 -11.45
CA ALA A 278 -2.11 -17.70 -11.00
C ALA A 278 -2.16 -17.81 -9.47
N THR A 279 -1.05 -18.21 -8.86
CA THR A 279 -0.88 -18.29 -7.40
C THR A 279 -0.98 -16.91 -6.78
N ARG A 280 -0.28 -15.90 -7.30
CA ARG A 280 -0.39 -14.52 -6.76
C ARG A 280 -1.82 -13.99 -6.86
N VAL A 281 -2.47 -14.11 -8.02
CA VAL A 281 -3.87 -13.67 -8.20
C VAL A 281 -4.81 -14.38 -7.22
N ARG A 282 -4.65 -15.70 -7.02
CA ARG A 282 -5.47 -16.47 -6.06
C ARG A 282 -5.27 -15.98 -4.62
N VAL A 283 -4.02 -15.77 -4.20
CA VAL A 283 -3.70 -15.33 -2.82
C VAL A 283 -4.19 -13.90 -2.59
N THR A 284 -3.98 -12.99 -3.54
CA THR A 284 -4.50 -11.61 -3.48
C THR A 284 -6.02 -11.60 -3.43
N ARG A 285 -6.70 -12.45 -4.21
CA ARG A 285 -8.17 -12.61 -4.17
C ARG A 285 -8.63 -13.09 -2.80
N ASN A 286 -7.92 -14.05 -2.20
CA ASN A 286 -8.23 -14.54 -0.86
C ASN A 286 -8.08 -13.43 0.19
N ALA A 287 -7.05 -12.58 0.06
CA ALA A 287 -6.85 -11.44 0.95
C ALA A 287 -7.99 -10.43 0.84
N ILE A 288 -8.43 -10.08 -0.38
CA ILE A 288 -9.55 -9.16 -0.61
C ILE A 288 -10.85 -9.67 0.02
N VAL A 289 -11.16 -10.95 -0.19
CA VAL A 289 -12.36 -11.56 0.41
C VAL A 289 -12.25 -11.62 1.94
N GLY A 290 -11.09 -12.02 2.47
CA GLY A 290 -10.86 -12.02 3.92
C GLY A 290 -10.99 -10.64 4.55
N LEU A 291 -10.50 -9.59 3.89
CA LEU A 291 -10.69 -8.20 4.31
C LEU A 291 -12.16 -7.80 4.32
N ALA A 292 -12.92 -8.14 3.28
CA ALA A 292 -14.35 -7.84 3.22
C ALA A 292 -15.11 -8.54 4.36
N GLU A 293 -14.78 -9.80 4.67
CA GLU A 293 -15.34 -10.53 5.82
C GLU A 293 -15.00 -9.84 7.14
N LEU A 294 -13.72 -9.53 7.38
CA LEU A 294 -13.26 -8.92 8.62
C LEU A 294 -13.87 -7.52 8.84
N VAL A 295 -13.97 -6.69 7.80
CA VAL A 295 -14.61 -5.38 7.90
C VAL A 295 -16.13 -5.52 8.10
N ALA A 296 -16.77 -6.52 7.50
CA ALA A 296 -18.17 -6.81 7.76
C ALA A 296 -18.42 -7.26 9.21
N GLU A 297 -17.52 -8.06 9.78
CA GLU A 297 -17.62 -8.61 11.14
C GLU A 297 -17.27 -7.58 12.23
N HIS A 298 -16.20 -6.80 12.03
CA HIS A 298 -15.61 -5.96 13.06
C HIS A 298 -15.61 -4.46 12.74
N GLY A 299 -15.88 -4.08 11.48
CA GLY A 299 -15.71 -2.71 11.00
C GLY A 299 -16.53 -1.68 11.77
N SER A 300 -17.72 -2.03 12.28
CA SER A 300 -18.51 -1.12 13.11
C SER A 300 -17.82 -0.78 14.44
N ALA A 301 -17.10 -1.72 15.05
CA ALA A 301 -16.33 -1.49 16.26
C ALA A 301 -15.07 -0.66 15.95
N TRP A 302 -14.31 -1.07 14.93
CA TRP A 302 -13.11 -0.35 14.49
C TRP A 302 -13.42 1.09 14.07
N GLN A 303 -14.56 1.35 13.42
CA GLN A 303 -14.98 2.69 13.03
C GLN A 303 -15.28 3.58 14.24
N ARG A 304 -15.82 3.02 15.34
CA ARG A 304 -16.00 3.79 16.58
C ARG A 304 -14.65 4.16 17.20
N THR A 305 -13.70 3.24 17.21
CA THR A 305 -12.34 3.51 17.71
C THR A 305 -11.63 4.56 16.86
N ALA A 306 -11.71 4.46 15.52
CA ALA A 306 -11.14 5.46 14.60
C ALA A 306 -11.74 6.85 14.78
N LYS A 307 -13.08 6.96 14.86
CA LYS A 307 -13.76 8.24 15.15
C LYS A 307 -13.40 8.82 16.51
N ARG A 308 -13.11 7.96 17.49
CA ARG A 308 -12.63 8.40 18.80
C ARG A 308 -11.22 8.98 18.70
N ALA A 309 -10.32 8.29 18.02
CA ALA A 309 -8.96 8.79 17.72
C ALA A 309 -9.00 10.13 16.98
N ASP A 310 -9.90 10.31 15.99
CA ASP A 310 -10.11 11.59 15.31
C ASP A 310 -10.52 12.71 16.27
N SER A 311 -11.42 12.40 17.20
CA SER A 311 -11.92 13.37 18.19
C SER A 311 -10.84 13.73 19.22
N ASP A 312 -10.01 12.78 19.62
CA ASP A 312 -8.92 12.98 20.57
C ASP A 312 -7.74 13.71 19.92
N ALA A 313 -7.47 13.48 18.62
CA ALA A 313 -6.44 14.18 17.85
C ALA A 313 -6.62 15.71 17.84
N ALA A 314 -7.86 16.20 17.95
CA ALA A 314 -8.16 17.64 18.05
C ALA A 314 -7.67 18.28 19.37
N ARG A 315 -7.20 17.49 20.33
CA ARG A 315 -6.77 17.92 21.67
C ARG A 315 -5.28 17.68 21.93
N LEU A 316 -4.49 17.45 20.87
CA LEU A 316 -3.07 17.12 20.98
C LEU A 316 -2.16 18.32 21.29
N VAL A 317 -2.67 19.56 21.25
CA VAL A 317 -1.86 20.75 21.53
C VAL A 317 -1.11 20.61 22.87
N GLY A 318 0.20 20.80 22.83
CA GLY A 318 1.10 20.66 23.99
C GLY A 318 1.57 19.24 24.30
N SER A 319 1.02 18.21 23.63
CA SER A 319 1.52 16.84 23.73
C SER A 319 2.73 16.59 22.82
N GLU A 320 3.56 15.61 23.16
CA GLU A 320 4.63 15.12 22.28
C GLU A 320 4.09 14.06 21.31
N THR A 321 4.38 14.21 20.03
CA THR A 321 4.00 13.26 18.97
C THR A 321 5.24 12.77 18.23
N PRO A 322 5.36 11.45 17.97
CA PRO A 322 6.40 10.92 17.10
C PRO A 322 6.23 11.42 15.65
N LEU A 323 7.29 12.01 15.09
CA LEU A 323 7.37 12.39 13.68
C LEU A 323 8.20 11.40 12.85
N ASP A 324 9.07 10.65 13.51
CA ASP A 324 9.90 9.61 12.89
C ASP A 324 10.10 8.45 13.86
N TYR A 325 10.35 7.28 13.30
CA TYR A 325 10.56 6.04 14.04
C TYR A 325 11.90 5.43 13.64
N SER A 326 12.55 4.75 14.58
CA SER A 326 13.71 3.92 14.30
C SER A 326 13.38 2.48 14.62
N SER A 327 13.72 1.60 13.68
CA SER A 327 13.78 0.15 13.89
C SER A 327 15.20 -0.40 13.73
N GLY A 328 16.22 0.48 13.74
CA GLY A 328 17.59 0.15 13.33
C GLY A 328 17.83 0.23 11.82
N TRP A 329 16.81 0.59 11.04
CA TRP A 329 16.88 0.93 9.62
C TRP A 329 16.29 2.31 9.39
N ARG A 330 16.84 3.02 8.41
CA ARG A 330 16.24 4.23 7.85
C ARG A 330 15.88 3.94 6.41
N GLU A 331 14.74 4.48 6.01
CA GLU A 331 14.34 4.53 4.62
C GLU A 331 15.47 5.05 3.74
N THR A 332 15.98 4.17 2.87
CA THR A 332 16.97 4.60 1.89
C THR A 332 16.27 5.45 0.82
N GLY A 333 16.81 6.64 0.55
CA GLY A 333 16.40 7.44 -0.61
C GLY A 333 16.84 6.84 -1.96
N LYS A 334 17.38 5.62 -1.97
CA LYS A 334 18.08 5.01 -3.11
C LYS A 334 17.61 3.57 -3.31
N VAL A 335 17.04 3.30 -4.48
CA VAL A 335 16.76 1.93 -4.92
C VAL A 335 18.07 1.13 -4.96
N GLY A 336 18.10 -0.04 -4.32
CA GLY A 336 19.23 -0.95 -4.40
C GLY A 336 20.44 -0.61 -3.50
N LYS A 337 20.25 0.04 -2.35
CA LYS A 337 21.30 0.15 -1.32
C LYS A 337 20.88 -0.49 0.00
N ASP A 338 21.87 -1.07 0.68
CA ASP A 338 21.74 -1.62 2.03
C ASP A 338 21.12 -0.60 2.99
N ALA A 339 20.45 -1.13 4.02
CA ALA A 339 20.15 -0.40 5.23
C ALA A 339 21.37 0.45 5.66
N ALA A 340 21.14 1.69 6.12
CA ALA A 340 22.17 2.36 6.91
C ALA A 340 22.62 1.39 8.03
N GLU A 341 23.93 1.33 8.30
CA GLU A 341 24.52 0.33 9.22
C GLU A 341 23.62 0.09 10.43
N PRO A 342 23.20 -1.17 10.67
CA PRO A 342 22.23 -1.46 11.70
C PRO A 342 22.73 -0.92 13.03
N ALA A 343 21.89 -0.12 13.70
CA ALA A 343 22.09 0.16 15.10
C ALA A 343 22.24 -1.17 15.85
N THR A 344 23.13 -1.21 16.83
CA THR A 344 23.55 -2.38 17.63
C THR A 344 22.43 -3.00 18.49
N ASP A 345 21.15 -2.75 18.21
CA ASP A 345 20.05 -3.34 18.98
C ASP A 345 19.89 -4.82 18.54
N GLU A 346 20.05 -5.72 19.50
CA GLU A 346 20.01 -7.17 19.30
C GLU A 346 18.59 -7.59 18.86
N GLY A 347 18.42 -7.87 17.56
CA GLY A 347 17.27 -8.61 17.06
C GLY A 347 17.21 -10.02 17.67
N HIS A 348 16.07 -10.69 17.55
CA HIS A 348 15.94 -12.08 17.99
C HIS A 348 16.09 -13.03 16.80
N LEU A 349 16.50 -14.28 17.03
CA LEU A 349 16.58 -15.27 15.95
C LEU A 349 15.19 -15.82 15.65
N ILE A 350 14.85 -15.91 14.36
CA ILE A 350 13.66 -16.61 13.86
C ILE A 350 14.06 -17.79 13.01
N ASP A 351 13.21 -18.81 12.97
CA ASP A 351 13.30 -19.92 12.03
C ASP A 351 12.47 -19.55 10.79
N PHE A 352 13.14 -19.03 9.77
CA PHE A 352 12.49 -18.59 8.54
C PHE A 352 12.52 -19.69 7.46
N ARG A 353 11.38 -19.91 6.82
CA ARG A 353 11.20 -20.93 5.78
C ARG A 353 11.72 -20.46 4.44
N GLY A 354 12.99 -20.75 4.16
CA GLY A 354 13.66 -20.39 2.91
C GLY A 354 13.98 -21.60 2.03
N TYR A 355 14.88 -21.40 1.09
CA TYR A 355 15.43 -22.42 0.21
C TYR A 355 16.94 -22.53 0.39
N ALA A 356 17.52 -23.67 0.02
CA ALA A 356 18.96 -23.78 -0.14
C ALA A 356 19.44 -22.75 -1.16
N TYR A 357 20.64 -22.20 -0.97
CA TYR A 357 21.19 -21.21 -1.88
C TYR A 357 22.72 -21.30 -1.97
N THR A 358 23.25 -20.77 -3.06
CA THR A 358 24.68 -20.56 -3.28
C THR A 358 24.94 -19.08 -3.56
N ARG A 359 26.14 -18.60 -3.22
CA ARG A 359 26.56 -17.22 -3.52
C ARG A 359 27.81 -17.25 -4.36
N THR A 360 27.74 -16.70 -5.57
CA THR A 360 28.84 -16.74 -6.54
C THR A 360 29.02 -15.37 -7.20
N ILE A 361 30.24 -15.10 -7.68
CA ILE A 361 30.49 -13.89 -8.47
C ILE A 361 29.87 -14.09 -9.85
N SER A 362 28.93 -13.21 -10.21
CA SER A 362 28.31 -13.22 -11.52
C SER A 362 29.36 -12.93 -12.61
N PRO A 363 29.49 -13.78 -13.64
CA PRO A 363 30.42 -13.52 -14.74
C PRO A 363 29.97 -12.35 -15.62
N ILE A 364 28.70 -11.92 -15.51
CA ILE A 364 28.12 -10.82 -16.30
C ILE A 364 28.34 -9.47 -15.59
N SER A 365 28.01 -9.39 -14.30
CA SER A 365 28.03 -8.13 -13.56
C SER A 365 29.25 -7.95 -12.66
N GLY A 366 29.99 -9.02 -12.36
CA GLY A 366 31.06 -9.02 -11.36
C GLY A 366 30.57 -8.88 -9.90
N ALA A 367 29.26 -8.80 -9.68
CA ALA A 367 28.67 -8.73 -8.34
C ALA A 367 28.55 -10.12 -7.72
N LEU A 368 28.60 -10.19 -6.38
CA LEU A 368 28.16 -11.38 -5.65
C LEU A 368 26.65 -11.52 -5.81
N VAL A 369 26.18 -12.69 -6.25
CA VAL A 369 24.77 -13.00 -6.50
C VAL A 369 24.36 -14.25 -5.74
N THR A 370 23.19 -14.21 -5.11
CA THR A 370 22.56 -15.36 -4.48
C THR A 370 21.67 -16.11 -5.47
N THR A 371 21.94 -17.39 -5.67
CA THR A 371 21.10 -18.30 -6.46
C THR A 371 20.40 -19.28 -5.52
N TYR A 372 19.07 -19.25 -5.50
CA TYR A 372 18.24 -20.12 -4.69
C TYR A 372 17.91 -21.41 -5.45
N ASP A 373 17.79 -22.52 -4.72
CA ASP A 373 17.28 -23.80 -5.19
C ASP A 373 15.88 -24.06 -4.62
N PRO A 374 14.81 -23.73 -5.37
CA PRO A 374 13.43 -23.88 -4.90
C PRO A 374 13.01 -25.34 -4.64
N GLN A 375 13.81 -26.33 -5.04
CA GLN A 375 13.52 -27.75 -4.83
C GLN A 375 13.99 -28.25 -3.46
N THR A 376 14.83 -27.46 -2.76
CA THR A 376 15.42 -27.85 -1.47
C THR A 376 15.02 -26.84 -0.39
N PRO A 377 13.89 -27.04 0.31
CA PRO A 377 13.52 -26.20 1.46
C PRO A 377 14.60 -26.21 2.55
N GLN A 378 14.82 -25.05 3.16
CA GLN A 378 15.79 -24.88 4.24
C GLN A 378 15.27 -23.91 5.30
N ILE A 379 15.43 -24.25 6.57
CA ILE A 379 15.20 -23.31 7.66
C ILE A 379 16.42 -22.39 7.80
N TRP A 380 16.20 -21.10 7.58
CA TRP A 380 17.18 -20.05 7.84
C TRP A 380 16.99 -19.57 9.27
N ARG A 381 17.92 -19.91 10.15
CA ARG A 381 17.97 -19.36 11.51
C ARG A 381 18.67 -18.00 11.47
N VAL A 382 17.90 -16.92 11.34
CA VAL A 382 18.41 -15.58 11.02
C VAL A 382 17.88 -14.51 11.96
N PRO A 383 18.57 -13.37 12.11
CA PRO A 383 18.09 -12.27 12.95
C PRO A 383 16.81 -11.62 12.39
N PHE A 384 15.88 -11.29 13.27
CA PHE A 384 14.76 -10.41 12.97
C PHE A 384 14.78 -9.20 13.91
N ARG A 385 14.78 -8.00 13.31
CA ARG A 385 14.87 -6.72 14.01
C ARG A 385 13.53 -6.01 13.91
N ASP A 386 12.71 -6.18 14.94
CA ASP A 386 11.30 -5.76 14.96
C ASP A 386 10.97 -4.75 16.07
N ARG A 387 11.99 -4.29 16.80
CA ARG A 387 11.82 -3.26 17.84
C ARG A 387 11.70 -1.88 17.22
N VAL A 388 10.50 -1.32 17.27
CA VAL A 388 10.22 0.06 16.86
C VAL A 388 10.25 0.99 18.06
N LYS A 389 10.95 2.13 17.93
CA LYS A 389 10.95 3.21 18.91
C LYS A 389 10.82 4.56 18.20
N PRO A 390 10.16 5.57 18.78
CA PRO A 390 10.23 6.93 18.27
C PRO A 390 11.68 7.40 18.17
N SER A 391 12.05 8.01 17.05
CA SER A 391 13.40 8.57 16.82
C SER A 391 13.40 10.10 16.76
N LEU A 392 12.24 10.69 16.46
CA LEU A 392 12.00 12.12 16.52
C LEU A 392 10.65 12.38 17.16
N LEU A 393 10.64 13.19 18.21
CA LEU A 393 9.45 13.68 18.88
C LEU A 393 9.35 15.19 18.65
N ALA A 394 8.13 15.69 18.50
CA ALA A 394 7.86 17.12 18.48
C ALA A 394 6.65 17.44 19.33
N THR A 395 6.69 18.57 20.03
CA THR A 395 5.53 19.12 20.73
C THR A 395 4.56 19.73 19.73
N VAL A 396 3.28 19.35 19.80
CA VAL A 396 2.26 19.86 18.90
C VAL A 396 1.96 21.33 19.25
N PRO A 397 2.20 22.30 18.34
CA PRO A 397 1.93 23.70 18.60
C PRO A 397 0.42 23.99 18.55
N HIS A 398 0.02 25.16 19.06
CA HIS A 398 -1.35 25.64 18.92
C HIS A 398 -1.78 25.83 17.46
N ALA A 399 -0.85 26.29 16.61
CA ALA A 399 -1.06 26.50 15.19
C ALA A 399 0.29 26.52 14.45
N TYR A 400 0.24 26.26 13.15
CA TYR A 400 1.36 26.48 12.23
C TYR A 400 1.05 27.72 11.39
N ILE A 401 2.05 28.59 11.20
CA ILE A 401 1.94 29.78 10.35
C ILE A 401 2.82 29.59 9.13
N VAL A 402 2.23 29.68 7.94
CA VAL A 402 2.96 29.60 6.66
C VAL A 402 3.22 31.02 6.16
N PRO A 403 4.49 31.40 5.88
CA PRO A 403 4.80 32.72 5.32
C PRO A 403 4.09 32.97 3.98
N PRO A 404 3.71 34.22 3.66
CA PRO A 404 3.00 34.56 2.42
C PRO A 404 3.69 34.04 1.14
N ALA A 405 5.03 33.98 1.13
CA ALA A 405 5.81 33.48 0.00
C ALA A 405 5.54 32.01 -0.36
N TYR A 406 4.98 31.22 0.56
CA TYR A 406 4.67 29.79 0.36
C TYR A 406 3.18 29.48 0.51
N ALA A 407 2.35 30.48 0.81
CA ALA A 407 0.96 30.29 1.21
C ALA A 407 0.13 29.62 0.10
N GLU A 408 0.26 30.04 -1.16
CA GLU A 408 -0.50 29.48 -2.29
C GLU A 408 -0.18 27.99 -2.51
N ILE A 409 1.11 27.65 -2.56
CA ILE A 409 1.57 26.26 -2.76
C ILE A 409 1.11 25.39 -1.59
N MET A 410 1.21 25.88 -0.36
CA MET A 410 0.78 25.12 0.81
C MET A 410 -0.72 24.98 0.89
N ALA A 411 -1.49 26.03 0.62
CA ALA A 411 -2.96 25.98 0.57
C ALA A 411 -3.43 24.86 -0.35
N ALA A 412 -2.90 24.80 -1.58
CA ALA A 412 -3.24 23.75 -2.54
C ALA A 412 -2.93 22.33 -2.01
N LYS A 413 -1.82 22.13 -1.31
CA LYS A 413 -1.47 20.83 -0.71
C LYS A 413 -2.36 20.50 0.49
N LEU A 414 -2.62 21.48 1.37
CA LEU A 414 -3.51 21.30 2.53
C LEU A 414 -4.93 20.93 2.10
N ASP A 415 -5.47 21.59 1.06
CA ASP A 415 -6.77 21.26 0.47
C ASP A 415 -6.82 19.82 -0.05
N LEU A 416 -5.77 19.38 -0.78
CA LEU A 416 -5.68 17.98 -1.25
C LEU A 416 -5.68 16.97 -0.10
N HIS A 417 -5.06 17.29 1.03
CA HIS A 417 -5.06 16.42 2.20
C HIS A 417 -6.32 16.54 3.07
N GLY A 418 -7.21 17.49 2.77
CA GLY A 418 -8.39 17.77 3.59
C GLY A 418 -8.05 18.45 4.93
N ILE A 419 -6.91 19.13 5.01
CA ILE A 419 -6.46 19.85 6.20
C ILE A 419 -7.05 21.27 6.14
N ARG A 420 -7.84 21.61 7.16
CA ARG A 420 -8.43 22.95 7.26
C ARG A 420 -7.37 23.99 7.60
N PHE A 421 -7.40 25.12 6.92
CA PHE A 421 -6.57 26.27 7.20
C PHE A 421 -7.38 27.56 7.00
N GLU A 422 -6.86 28.67 7.51
CA GLU A 422 -7.41 30.00 7.31
C GLU A 422 -6.34 30.95 6.78
N LEU A 423 -6.76 31.94 5.98
CA LEU A 423 -5.87 33.00 5.55
C LEU A 423 -5.78 34.06 6.65
N VAL A 424 -4.54 34.38 7.02
CA VAL A 424 -4.26 35.43 8.01
C VAL A 424 -4.35 36.79 7.31
N GLU A 425 -5.51 37.45 7.40
CA GLU A 425 -5.79 38.73 6.73
C GLU A 425 -5.14 39.94 7.42
N ARG A 426 -4.74 39.80 8.68
CA ARG A 426 -4.18 40.89 9.49
C ARG A 426 -2.77 40.57 9.92
N VAL A 427 -1.90 41.59 9.95
CA VAL A 427 -0.54 41.44 10.47
C VAL A 427 -0.60 41.02 11.94
N ILE A 428 -0.06 39.85 12.24
CA ILE A 428 0.15 39.37 13.61
C ILE A 428 1.38 40.12 14.16
N ARG A 429 1.18 40.98 15.15
CA ARG A 429 2.25 41.70 15.88
C ARG A 429 2.41 41.11 17.28
N ASP A 430 3.61 41.27 17.86
CA ASP A 430 3.91 40.98 19.27
C ASP A 430 3.51 39.56 19.74
N SER A 431 3.65 38.57 18.85
CA SER A 431 3.36 37.17 19.15
C SER A 431 4.64 36.36 19.35
N THR A 432 4.65 35.52 20.39
CA THR A 432 5.72 34.54 20.61
C THR A 432 5.54 33.40 19.63
N VAL A 433 6.48 33.28 18.68
CA VAL A 433 6.47 32.22 17.67
C VAL A 433 7.81 31.49 17.67
N GLU A 434 7.77 30.20 17.35
CA GLU A 434 8.96 29.44 16.99
C GLU A 434 9.10 29.42 15.46
N ALA A 435 10.32 29.64 14.97
CA ALA A 435 10.61 29.63 13.54
C ALA A 435 11.51 28.44 13.18
N PHE A 436 10.97 27.49 12.44
CA PHE A 436 11.74 26.38 11.88
C PHE A 436 12.67 26.90 10.78
N ARG A 437 13.98 26.92 11.04
CA ARG A 437 15.02 27.31 10.07
C ARG A 437 16.06 26.23 9.97
N ALA A 438 16.30 25.73 8.76
CA ALA A 438 17.43 24.85 8.50
C ALA A 438 18.73 25.66 8.60
N THR A 439 19.57 25.36 9.60
CA THR A 439 20.90 25.96 9.78
C THR A 439 21.97 25.26 8.93
N ARG A 440 21.70 24.03 8.51
CA ARG A 440 22.50 23.23 7.59
C ARG A 440 21.57 22.31 6.81
N VAL A 441 21.84 22.14 5.52
CA VAL A 441 21.14 21.17 4.67
C VAL A 441 22.18 20.27 4.01
N THR A 442 22.02 18.97 4.20
CA THR A 442 22.77 17.94 3.47
C THR A 442 21.87 17.33 2.42
N PHE A 443 22.37 17.13 1.20
CA PHE A 443 21.59 16.54 0.11
C PHE A 443 22.08 15.13 -0.21
N SER A 444 21.14 14.27 -0.57
CA SER A 444 21.44 12.93 -1.09
C SER A 444 22.40 13.02 -2.28
N LYS A 445 23.34 12.08 -2.41
CA LYS A 445 24.29 12.08 -3.55
C LYS A 445 23.65 11.66 -4.89
N ILE A 446 22.45 11.08 -4.87
CA ILE A 446 21.76 10.56 -6.04
C ILE A 446 20.37 11.20 -6.07
N PRO A 447 19.92 11.70 -7.22
CA PRO A 447 18.57 12.22 -7.35
C PRO A 447 17.57 11.07 -7.34
N PHE A 448 16.38 11.35 -6.82
CA PHE A 448 15.19 10.50 -6.94
C PHE A 448 14.12 11.32 -7.65
N GLU A 449 13.61 10.84 -8.78
CA GLU A 449 12.61 11.55 -9.61
C GLU A 449 13.03 12.98 -9.97
N GLY A 450 14.32 13.15 -10.32
CA GLY A 450 14.89 14.45 -10.69
C GLY A 450 15.09 15.42 -9.52
N ARG A 451 14.90 15.00 -8.26
CA ARG A 451 15.07 15.83 -7.06
C ARG A 451 16.11 15.24 -6.11
N PHE A 452 16.85 16.09 -5.42
CA PHE A 452 17.74 15.67 -4.34
C PHE A 452 17.02 15.78 -2.99
N ARG A 453 17.03 14.70 -2.21
CA ARG A 453 16.41 14.69 -0.88
C ARG A 453 17.32 15.44 0.10
N ALA A 454 16.74 16.29 0.94
CA ALA A 454 17.43 16.79 2.13
C ALA A 454 17.49 15.66 3.17
N GLU A 455 18.70 15.35 3.66
CA GLU A 455 19.02 14.30 4.63
C GLU A 455 19.41 14.87 5.99
#